data_AF-M6UFA8-F1
#
_entry.id   AF-M6UFA8-F1
#
_cell.length_a   1.000
_cell.length_b   1.000
_cell.length_c   1.000
_cell.angle_alpha   90.00
_cell.angle_beta   90.00
_cell.angle_gamma   90.00
#
_symmetry.space_group_name_H-M   'P 1'
#
loop_
_entity.id
_entity.type
_entity.pdbx_description
1 polymer ?
#
loop_
_entity_poly.entity_id
_entity_poly.type
_entity_poly.pdbx_seq_one_letter_code
_entity_poly.pdbx_strand_id
1 'polypeptide(L)'
;MNKNERREYIAEKILEGDRICHDNKFLGWYIPKVYRFFPIDTNFESLSEWTGTICDVVLPMLAEEGWSMSFLLNGHVEVCDSEGWAILDIPPAPLSTVLIDAHMKTQENEQ
;
A
#
# COMPACT_ATOMS: atom_id res chain seq x y z
N MET A 1 12.91 1.73 -1.20
CA MET A 1 12.52 0.86 -0.07
C MET A 1 12.76 -0.59 -0.43
N ASN A 2 13.25 -1.42 0.50
CA ASN A 2 13.43 -2.85 0.26
C ASN A 2 12.12 -3.64 0.51
N LYS A 3 12.07 -4.91 0.05
CA LYS A 3 10.85 -5.74 0.15
C LYS A 3 10.37 -5.96 1.59
N ASN A 4 11.29 -6.01 2.56
CA ASN A 4 10.94 -6.22 3.97
C ASN A 4 10.31 -4.97 4.57
N GLU A 5 10.93 -3.80 4.36
CA GLU A 5 10.40 -2.50 4.80
C GLU A 5 9.02 -2.24 4.20
N ARG A 6 8.83 -2.59 2.93
CA ARG A 6 7.53 -2.44 2.25
C ARG A 6 6.44 -3.28 2.89
N ARG A 7 6.75 -4.53 3.20
CA ARG A 7 5.82 -5.45 3.84
C ARG A 7 5.43 -4.96 5.24
N GLU A 8 6.42 -4.50 6.02
CA GLU A 8 6.18 -3.90 7.33
C GLU A 8 5.28 -2.66 7.21
N TYR A 9 5.56 -1.79 6.24
CA TYR A 9 4.76 -0.60 5.97
C TYR A 9 3.30 -0.95 5.61
N ILE A 10 3.08 -1.89 4.69
CA ILE A 10 1.73 -2.32 4.32
C ILE A 10 0.99 -2.85 5.55
N ALA A 11 1.61 -3.77 6.29
CA ALA A 11 0.98 -4.40 7.42
C ALA A 11 0.62 -3.39 8.52
N GLU A 12 1.52 -2.46 8.85
CA GLU A 12 1.39 -1.62 10.05
C GLU A 12 0.79 -0.24 9.77
N LYS A 13 1.11 0.35 8.62
CA LYS A 13 0.69 1.72 8.28
C LYS A 13 -0.60 1.75 7.45
N ILE A 14 -0.76 0.81 6.53
CA ILE A 14 -1.95 0.75 5.68
C ILE A 14 -3.04 -0.13 6.33
N LEU A 15 -2.65 -1.32 6.76
CA LEU A 15 -3.60 -2.33 7.27
C LEU A 15 -3.81 -2.27 8.79
N GLU A 16 -3.06 -1.43 9.51
CA GLU A 16 -3.16 -1.25 10.97
C GLU A 16 -3.03 -2.59 11.73
N GLY A 17 -2.10 -3.42 11.26
CA GLY A 17 -1.83 -4.74 11.80
C GLY A 17 -1.05 -4.72 13.10
N ASP A 18 -1.44 -5.61 14.02
CA ASP A 18 -0.74 -5.84 15.27
C ASP A 18 0.44 -6.79 15.07
N ARG A 19 1.63 -6.41 15.55
CA ARG A 19 2.80 -7.31 15.56
C ARG A 19 2.59 -8.46 16.53
N ILE A 20 2.77 -9.68 16.05
CA ILE A 20 2.69 -10.89 16.86
C ILE A 20 4.10 -11.45 17.06
N CYS A 21 4.48 -11.61 18.32
CA CYS A 21 5.76 -12.16 18.75
C CYS A 21 5.56 -13.38 19.67
N HIS A 22 6.47 -14.35 19.59
CA HIS A 22 6.54 -15.47 20.52
C HIS A 22 7.99 -15.67 20.95
N ASP A 23 8.27 -15.72 22.25
CA ASP A 23 9.63 -15.82 22.80
C ASP A 23 10.62 -14.81 22.19
N ASN A 24 10.20 -13.54 22.10
CA ASN A 24 10.93 -12.43 21.44
C ASN A 24 11.22 -12.62 19.95
N LYS A 25 10.68 -13.67 19.31
CA LYS A 25 10.76 -13.86 17.87
C LYS A 25 9.54 -13.26 17.19
N PHE A 26 9.78 -12.37 16.22
CA PHE A 26 8.72 -11.81 15.40
C PHE A 26 8.16 -12.88 14.45
N LEU A 27 6.85 -13.11 14.51
CA LEU A 27 6.16 -14.16 13.75
C LEU A 27 5.37 -13.62 12.56
N GLY A 28 4.90 -12.37 12.62
CA GLY A 28 4.05 -11.78 11.59
C GLY A 28 3.01 -10.83 12.18
N TRP A 29 1.95 -10.57 11.43
CA TRP A 29 0.93 -9.58 11.79
C TRP A 29 -0.44 -10.21 11.93
N TYR A 30 -1.19 -9.74 12.91
CA TYR A 30 -2.63 -9.94 12.94
C TYR A 30 -3.29 -8.69 12.37
N ILE A 31 -4.11 -8.83 11.32
CA ILE A 31 -4.81 -7.72 10.69
C ILE A 31 -6.27 -7.72 11.19
N PRO A 32 -6.67 -6.77 12.06
CA PRO A 32 -8.02 -6.75 12.63
C PRO A 32 -9.11 -6.60 11.58
N LYS A 33 -8.87 -5.79 10.54
CA LYS A 33 -9.84 -5.51 9.45
C LYS A 33 -10.31 -6.77 8.73
N VAL A 34 -9.46 -7.80 8.64
CA VAL A 34 -9.80 -9.09 8.01
C VAL A 34 -9.78 -10.25 9.00
N TYR A 35 -9.64 -9.96 10.30
CA TYR A 35 -9.60 -10.92 11.40
C TYR A 35 -8.64 -12.10 11.14
N ARG A 36 -7.42 -11.83 10.64
CA ARG A 36 -6.51 -12.88 10.17
C ARG A 36 -5.06 -12.63 10.54
N PHE A 37 -4.36 -13.72 10.87
CA PHE A 37 -2.91 -13.75 11.06
C PHE A 37 -2.18 -14.00 9.73
N PHE A 38 -1.12 -13.24 9.49
CA PHE A 38 -0.24 -13.32 8.33
C PHE A 38 1.21 -13.54 8.79
N PRO A 39 1.87 -14.62 8.35
CA PRO A 39 3.28 -14.88 8.65
C PRO A 39 4.21 -13.75 8.20
N ILE A 40 5.38 -13.63 8.86
CA ILE A 40 6.39 -12.60 8.57
C ILE A 40 6.83 -12.54 7.10
N ASP A 41 6.79 -13.65 6.36
CA ASP A 41 7.20 -13.73 4.96
C ASP A 41 6.06 -13.47 3.96
N THR A 42 4.88 -13.08 4.45
CA THR A 42 3.70 -12.79 3.62
C THR A 42 4.00 -11.73 2.57
N ASN A 43 3.69 -12.05 1.30
CA ASN A 43 3.69 -11.07 0.23
C ASN A 43 2.32 -10.41 0.14
N PHE A 44 2.11 -9.31 0.87
CA PHE A 44 0.84 -8.61 0.86
C PHE A 44 0.44 -8.23 -0.56
N GLU A 45 1.31 -7.66 -1.40
CA GLU A 45 0.97 -7.20 -2.78
C GLU A 45 0.30 -8.23 -3.69
N SER A 46 0.44 -9.53 -3.41
CA SER A 46 -0.22 -10.62 -4.14
C SER A 46 -1.52 -11.15 -3.53
N LEU A 47 -1.89 -10.72 -2.33
CA LEU A 47 -3.09 -11.22 -1.65
C LEU A 47 -4.32 -10.42 -2.09
N SER A 48 -5.26 -11.10 -2.73
CA SER A 48 -6.56 -10.53 -3.09
C SER A 48 -7.42 -10.13 -1.88
N GLU A 49 -7.14 -10.76 -0.73
CA GLU A 49 -7.91 -10.68 0.52
C GLU A 49 -7.92 -9.29 1.15
N TRP A 50 -6.95 -8.43 0.80
CA TRP A 50 -6.89 -7.06 1.28
C TRP A 50 -6.89 -6.03 0.14
N THR A 51 -7.09 -6.44 -1.12
CA THR A 51 -7.21 -5.50 -2.25
C THR A 51 -8.37 -4.52 -2.03
N GLY A 52 -9.49 -4.97 -1.45
CA GLY A 52 -10.57 -4.07 -1.01
C GLY A 52 -10.11 -3.13 0.10
N THR A 53 -9.49 -3.69 1.15
CA THR A 53 -9.03 -2.94 2.31
C THR A 53 -8.03 -1.83 1.95
N ILE A 54 -7.09 -2.07 1.02
CA ILE A 54 -6.18 -1.00 0.56
C ILE A 54 -6.91 0.05 -0.26
N CYS A 55 -7.84 -0.35 -1.11
CA CYS A 55 -8.63 0.63 -1.86
C CYS A 55 -9.43 1.54 -0.91
N ASP A 56 -10.00 1.00 0.16
CA ASP A 56 -10.77 1.76 1.15
C ASP A 56 -9.90 2.78 1.92
N VAL A 57 -8.59 2.55 2.03
CA VAL A 57 -7.64 3.47 2.67
C VAL A 57 -7.06 4.46 1.67
N VAL A 58 -6.55 3.96 0.54
CA VAL A 58 -5.75 4.75 -0.39
C VAL A 58 -6.60 5.58 -1.33
N LEU A 59 -7.72 5.06 -1.86
CA LEU A 59 -8.51 5.81 -2.85
C LEU A 59 -9.05 7.13 -2.30
N PRO A 60 -9.56 7.21 -1.05
CA PRO A 60 -9.94 8.49 -0.46
C PRO A 60 -8.75 9.47 -0.38
N MET A 61 -7.57 9.00 0.04
CA MET A 61 -6.37 9.84 0.12
C MET A 61 -5.96 10.40 -1.25
N LEU A 62 -6.01 9.57 -2.31
CA LEU A 62 -5.75 10.04 -3.67
C LEU A 62 -6.74 11.13 -4.08
N ALA A 63 -8.02 10.97 -3.72
CA ALA A 63 -9.05 11.95 -4.04
C ALA A 63 -8.83 13.28 -3.29
N GLU A 64 -8.38 13.22 -2.04
CA GLU A 64 -8.04 14.41 -1.24
C GLU A 64 -6.85 15.18 -1.83
N GLU A 65 -5.84 14.46 -2.30
CA GLU A 65 -4.67 15.02 -3.01
C GLU A 65 -4.99 15.48 -4.46
N GLY A 66 -6.21 15.21 -4.94
CA GLY A 66 -6.60 15.48 -6.33
C GLY A 66 -5.86 14.61 -7.35
N TRP A 67 -5.27 13.49 -6.92
CA TRP A 67 -4.54 12.59 -7.80
C TRP A 67 -5.50 11.68 -8.58
N SER A 68 -5.10 11.34 -9.81
CA SER A 68 -5.88 10.48 -10.71
C SER A 68 -5.08 9.25 -11.09
N MET A 69 -5.79 8.14 -11.34
CA MET A 69 -5.18 6.89 -11.81
C MET A 69 -5.54 6.63 -13.27
N SER A 70 -4.52 6.30 -14.06
CA SER A 70 -4.66 5.87 -15.45
C SER A 70 -4.28 4.41 -15.63
N PHE A 71 -5.18 3.61 -16.20
CA PHE A 71 -4.95 2.19 -16.48
C PHE A 71 -4.33 2.04 -17.87
N LEU A 72 -3.12 1.51 -17.92
CA LEU A 72 -2.35 1.33 -19.15
C LEU A 72 -2.68 -0.01 -19.82
N LEU A 73 -2.51 -0.09 -21.14
CA LEU A 73 -2.78 -1.30 -21.93
C LEU A 73 -1.89 -2.49 -21.58
N ASN A 74 -0.78 -2.26 -20.87
CA ASN A 74 0.13 -3.31 -20.40
C ASN A 74 -0.27 -3.89 -19.03
N GLY A 75 -1.42 -3.49 -18.47
CA GLY A 75 -1.88 -3.94 -17.15
C GLY A 75 -1.25 -3.21 -15.97
N HIS A 76 -0.44 -2.17 -16.21
CA HIS A 76 0.04 -1.27 -15.16
C HIS A 76 -0.91 -0.10 -14.94
N VAL A 77 -0.72 0.56 -13.82
CA VAL A 77 -1.42 1.77 -13.41
C VAL A 77 -0.38 2.88 -13.24
N GLU A 78 -0.76 4.08 -13.63
CA GLU A 78 0.01 5.30 -13.38
C GLU A 78 -0.83 6.22 -12.49
N VAL A 79 -0.19 6.94 -11.57
CA VAL A 79 -0.84 7.97 -10.73
C VAL A 79 -0.27 9.32 -11.15
N CYS A 80 -1.15 10.26 -11.47
CA CYS A 80 -0.81 11.62 -11.88
C CYS A 80 -1.47 12.61 -10.93
N ASP A 81 -0.86 13.80 -10.78
CA ASP A 81 -1.49 14.90 -10.06
C ASP A 81 -2.71 15.46 -10.84
N SER A 82 -3.48 16.35 -10.17
CA SER A 82 -4.69 16.94 -10.74
C SER A 82 -4.44 17.74 -12.02
N GLU A 83 -3.24 18.28 -12.19
CA GLU A 83 -2.87 19.04 -13.37
C GLU A 83 -2.34 18.14 -14.50
N GLY A 84 -1.93 16.89 -14.21
CA GLY A 84 -1.36 15.95 -15.17
C GLY A 84 0.06 16.29 -15.61
N TRP A 85 0.76 17.17 -14.87
CA TRP A 85 2.08 17.70 -15.23
C TRP A 85 3.17 17.36 -14.23
N ALA A 86 2.85 17.14 -12.94
CA ALA A 86 3.87 16.71 -11.98
C ALA A 86 4.00 15.18 -11.99
N ILE A 87 5.19 14.72 -12.34
CA ILE A 87 5.59 13.34 -12.11
C ILE A 87 5.66 13.18 -10.59
N LEU A 88 4.74 12.40 -10.00
CA LEU A 88 4.71 12.11 -8.55
C LEU A 88 5.90 11.25 -8.08
N ASP A 89 6.91 11.06 -8.93
CA ASP A 89 8.00 10.09 -8.81
C ASP A 89 7.52 8.65 -8.52
N ILE A 90 6.29 8.31 -8.96
CA ILE A 90 5.70 6.97 -8.86
C ILE A 90 5.75 6.33 -10.25
N PRO A 91 6.58 5.29 -10.47
CA PRO A 91 6.66 4.62 -11.77
C PRO A 91 5.41 3.77 -12.05
N PRO A 92 4.98 3.61 -13.32
CA PRO A 92 3.88 2.73 -13.65
C PRO A 92 4.16 1.27 -13.25
N ALA A 93 3.26 0.70 -12.45
CA ALA A 93 3.42 -0.64 -11.88
C ALA A 93 2.04 -1.33 -11.71
N PRO A 94 1.96 -2.60 -11.25
CA PRO A 94 0.69 -3.22 -10.90
C PRO A 94 -0.09 -2.37 -9.88
N LEU A 95 -1.42 -2.41 -9.93
CA LEU A 95 -2.31 -1.57 -9.11
C LEU A 95 -1.94 -1.60 -7.61
N SER A 96 -1.71 -2.79 -7.04
CA SER A 96 -1.37 -2.91 -5.61
C SER A 96 -0.09 -2.16 -5.25
N THR A 97 0.94 -2.28 -6.08
CA THR A 97 2.21 -1.57 -5.92
C THR A 97 1.99 -0.05 -5.98
N VAL A 98 1.24 0.41 -6.98
CA VAL A 98 0.97 1.83 -7.21
C VAL A 98 0.18 2.46 -6.06
N LEU A 99 -0.83 1.76 -5.53
CA LEU A 99 -1.60 2.23 -4.37
C LEU A 99 -0.71 2.41 -3.13
N ILE A 100 0.23 1.48 -2.89
CA ILE A 100 1.16 1.60 -1.76
C ILE A 100 2.12 2.77 -1.96
N ASP A 101 2.70 2.90 -3.15
CA ASP A 101 3.66 3.98 -3.45
C ASP A 101 2.99 5.35 -3.33
N ALA A 102 1.74 5.46 -3.77
CA ALA A 102 0.98 6.70 -3.64
C ALA A 102 0.67 7.01 -2.18
N HIS A 103 0.23 6.04 -1.38
CA HIS A 103 0.04 6.23 0.06
C HIS A 103 1.33 6.69 0.75
N MET A 104 2.48 6.10 0.40
CA MET A 104 3.78 6.53 0.94
C MET A 104 4.11 7.97 0.57
N LYS A 105 3.88 8.36 -0.69
CA LYS A 105 4.14 9.71 -1.17
C LYS A 105 3.31 10.76 -0.43
N THR A 106 2.01 10.48 -0.20
CA THR A 106 1.14 11.37 0.58
C THR A 106 1.66 11.55 2.01
N GLN A 107 2.12 10.46 2.64
CA GLN A 107 2.67 10.51 4.00
C GLN A 107 4.03 11.23 4.10
N GLU A 108 4.82 11.30 3.02
CA GLU A 108 6.01 12.15 2.96
C GLU A 108 5.66 13.64 2.87
N ASN A 109 4.54 13.98 2.23
CA ASN A 109 4.08 15.36 2.07
C ASN A 109 3.42 15.94 3.33
N GLU A 110 2.94 15.10 4.25
CA GLU A 110 2.33 15.50 5.53
C GLU A 110 3.38 15.83 6.63
N GLN A 111 4.67 15.54 6.42
CA GLN A 111 5.77 15.78 7.36
C GLN A 111 6.47 17.13 7.13
#